data_AF-A0AAP6G7X8-F1
#
_entry.id   AF-A0AAP6G7X8-F1
#
_cell.length_a   1.000
_cell.length_b   1.000
_cell.length_c   1.000
_cell.angle_alpha   90.00
_cell.angle_beta   90.00
_cell.angle_gamma   90.00
#
_symmetry.space_group_name_H-M   'P 1'
#
loop_
_entity.id
_entity.type
_entity.pdbx_description
1 polymer ?
#
loop_
_entity_poly.entity_id
_entity_poly.type
_entity_poly.pdbx_seq_one_letter_code
_entity_poly.pdbx_strand_id
1 'polypeptide(L)'
;MSNKNKLKYNSSPCGSGKTSEVFNVIKENIEQKFLLIQGTKALIDESKRTLLTVHGIVATAIYSTGDKGDNVMDRITKFHQEPTSRVLIITDKTFWNLSISLLSSYKIYIDDVVSFSVFKTINEKETHIRAFVRRRVFNELKDVASSIDSKGNATYVTTTKKEQEGDLYKSLQKEFRITEQNDKFFMNKSWFKYSAVEQLSIFAYKDLTKYMGLDITFMANDFENSLIYLAYQDLFERVDWNLRTRTIPLKDRLAVKYFSKGDLSATWKENNPQKLKTVYDYLNTELNGSKFLWTKNKKDGDQYTLLGKYISPDSRGLNDYQDYKTCVWLASMKPAPTEQACLEHAFDITGAQIVQARELETLHQFVMRGVIRDYDSTEIQTVYVFSEEQAKSLVSDPQYIDLGLDDDEPKKLGAPVKTVTIPPHITKRKCVFINKCKDEGIEVTHPMFKEWVAKKCEDTSIEVQESMIANFMKKHGNPG
;
A
#
# COMPACT_ATOMS: atom_id res chain seq x y z
N MET A 1 28.46 20.22 0.13
CA MET A 1 27.97 18.92 -0.37
C MET A 1 27.79 19.06 -1.86
N SER A 2 28.52 18.27 -2.66
CA SER A 2 28.31 18.23 -4.11
C SER A 2 26.85 17.88 -4.40
N ASN A 3 26.19 18.68 -5.23
CA ASN A 3 24.78 18.52 -5.61
C ASN A 3 24.68 17.23 -6.44
N LYS A 4 24.56 16.07 -5.79
CA LYS A 4 24.34 14.80 -6.49
C LYS A 4 23.03 14.93 -7.27
N ASN A 5 23.06 14.61 -8.56
CA ASN A 5 21.85 14.59 -9.39
C ASN A 5 20.75 13.79 -8.69
N LYS A 6 19.57 14.41 -8.56
CA LYS A 6 18.37 13.79 -8.03
C LYS A 6 17.88 12.68 -8.96
N LEU A 7 17.08 11.77 -8.40
CA LEU A 7 16.32 10.82 -9.18
C LEU A 7 15.18 11.56 -9.88
N LYS A 8 14.91 11.24 -11.13
CA LYS A 8 13.82 11.87 -11.88
C LYS A 8 12.54 11.05 -11.76
N TYR A 9 11.39 11.71 -11.87
CA TYR A 9 10.12 11.01 -12.05
C TYR A 9 9.19 11.75 -13.00
N ASN A 10 8.41 10.97 -13.75
CA ASN A 10 7.28 11.42 -14.53
C ASN A 10 6.00 10.81 -13.94
N SER A 11 5.06 11.68 -13.59
CA SER A 11 3.73 11.31 -13.12
C SER A 11 2.70 11.70 -14.17
N SER A 12 2.27 10.73 -14.97
CA SER A 12 1.37 10.98 -16.09
C SER A 12 0.36 9.86 -16.28
N PRO A 13 -0.87 10.18 -16.73
CA PRO A 13 -1.97 9.24 -16.74
C PRO A 13 -1.72 7.89 -17.46
N CYS A 14 -2.41 6.85 -17.04
CA CYS A 14 -2.43 5.57 -17.74
C CYS A 14 -2.79 5.74 -19.22
N GLY A 15 -1.99 5.13 -20.10
CA GLY A 15 -2.19 5.23 -21.55
C GLY A 15 -1.78 6.57 -22.16
N SER A 16 -1.17 7.51 -21.44
CA SER A 16 -0.78 8.82 -22.02
C SER A 16 0.34 8.74 -23.07
N GLY A 17 1.07 7.61 -23.13
CA GLY A 17 2.17 7.40 -24.08
C GLY A 17 3.57 7.42 -23.45
N LYS A 18 3.69 7.35 -22.12
CA LYS A 18 4.98 7.33 -21.38
C LYS A 18 6.04 6.41 -22.01
N THR A 19 5.69 5.13 -22.22
CA THR A 19 6.62 4.13 -22.79
C THR A 19 6.99 4.45 -24.25
N SER A 20 6.06 5.00 -25.03
CA SER A 20 6.32 5.44 -26.41
C SER A 20 7.31 6.60 -26.45
N GLU A 21 7.20 7.54 -25.51
CA GLU A 21 8.14 8.66 -25.39
C GLU A 21 9.56 8.17 -25.07
N VAL A 22 9.67 7.19 -24.17
CA VAL A 22 10.96 6.53 -23.91
C VAL A 22 11.53 5.89 -25.18
N PHE A 23 10.71 5.24 -26.00
CA PHE A 23 11.18 4.65 -27.26
C PHE A 23 11.67 5.71 -28.26
N ASN A 24 11.03 6.89 -28.31
CA ASN A 24 11.52 8.03 -29.10
C ASN A 24 12.88 8.51 -28.59
N VAL A 25 13.04 8.68 -27.28
CA VAL A 25 14.33 9.05 -26.68
C VAL A 25 15.41 8.03 -27.02
N ILE A 26 15.10 6.72 -26.94
CA ILE A 26 16.05 5.67 -27.32
C ILE A 26 16.42 5.79 -28.81
N LYS A 27 15.44 6.05 -29.69
CA LYS A 27 15.66 6.18 -31.13
C LYS A 27 16.58 7.36 -31.47
N GLU A 28 16.41 8.49 -30.81
CA GLU A 28 17.18 9.71 -31.07
C GLU A 28 18.62 9.67 -30.52
N ASN A 29 18.88 8.84 -29.50
CA ASN A 29 20.16 8.77 -28.81
C ASN A 29 20.89 7.45 -29.12
N ILE A 30 21.46 7.36 -30.33
CA ILE A 30 22.02 6.10 -30.88
C ILE A 30 23.24 5.55 -30.13
N GLU A 31 24.10 6.41 -29.57
CA GLU A 31 25.32 6.00 -28.85
C GLU A 31 25.06 5.66 -27.38
N GLN A 32 23.88 6.01 -26.85
CA GLN A 32 23.56 5.85 -25.44
C GLN A 32 23.09 4.43 -25.13
N LYS A 33 23.55 3.89 -24.00
CA LYS A 33 23.04 2.63 -23.43
C LYS A 33 21.80 2.90 -22.59
N PHE A 34 20.79 2.04 -22.74
CA PHE A 34 19.52 2.14 -22.06
C PHE A 34 19.21 0.89 -21.26
N LEU A 35 18.65 1.09 -20.07
CA LEU A 35 18.12 0.03 -19.22
C LEU A 35 16.64 0.31 -18.94
N LEU A 36 15.76 -0.57 -19.40
CA LEU A 36 14.32 -0.49 -19.18
C LEU A 36 13.90 -1.51 -18.13
N ILE A 37 13.21 -1.05 -17.08
CA ILE A 37 12.78 -1.89 -15.96
C ILE A 37 11.26 -1.95 -15.98
N GLN A 38 10.73 -3.16 -16.07
CA GLN A 38 9.29 -3.41 -16.18
C GLN A 38 8.85 -4.58 -15.29
N GLY A 39 7.68 -4.48 -14.67
CA GLY A 39 7.23 -5.43 -13.65
C GLY A 39 6.79 -6.82 -14.17
N THR A 40 6.45 -6.96 -15.45
CA THR A 40 5.87 -8.20 -15.98
C THR A 40 6.53 -8.67 -17.27
N LYS A 41 6.62 -10.00 -17.45
CA LYS A 41 7.13 -10.62 -18.67
C LYS A 41 6.36 -10.17 -19.92
N ALA A 42 5.03 -10.10 -19.83
CA ALA A 42 4.17 -9.67 -20.93
C ALA A 42 4.53 -8.26 -21.42
N LEU A 43 4.73 -7.32 -20.49
CA LEU A 43 5.12 -5.95 -20.82
C LEU A 43 6.53 -5.87 -21.42
N ILE A 44 7.47 -6.68 -20.91
CA ILE A 44 8.82 -6.77 -21.48
C ILE A 44 8.79 -7.29 -22.91
N ASP A 45 8.03 -8.36 -23.16
CA ASP A 45 7.92 -8.97 -24.49
C ASP A 45 7.22 -8.01 -25.48
N GLU A 46 6.20 -7.27 -25.03
CA GLU A 46 5.53 -6.22 -25.80
C GLU A 46 6.48 -5.06 -26.14
N SER A 47 7.24 -4.58 -25.15
CA SER A 47 8.19 -3.48 -25.33
C SER A 47 9.32 -3.86 -26.28
N LYS A 48 9.88 -5.07 -26.13
CA LYS A 48 10.89 -5.61 -27.04
C LYS A 48 10.36 -5.71 -28.47
N ARG A 49 9.14 -6.22 -28.64
CA ARG A 49 8.50 -6.33 -29.96
C ARG A 49 8.31 -4.95 -30.58
N THR A 50 7.77 -4.00 -29.83
CA THR A 50 7.48 -2.64 -30.31
C THR A 50 8.75 -1.90 -30.71
N LEU A 51 9.81 -1.96 -29.89
CA LEU A 51 11.12 -1.40 -30.22
C LEU A 51 11.63 -1.93 -31.56
N LEU A 52 11.51 -3.23 -31.80
CA LEU A 52 11.95 -3.84 -33.05
C LEU A 52 11.05 -3.45 -34.24
N THR A 53 9.74 -3.69 -34.13
CA THR A 53 8.81 -3.60 -35.28
C THR A 53 8.44 -2.16 -35.64
N VAL A 54 8.37 -1.25 -34.66
CA VAL A 54 7.96 0.15 -34.87
C VAL A 54 9.18 1.07 -34.98
N HIS A 55 10.21 0.83 -34.17
CA HIS A 55 11.37 1.74 -34.10
C HIS A 55 12.64 1.17 -34.77
N GLY A 56 12.65 -0.09 -35.20
CA GLY A 56 13.84 -0.74 -35.79
C GLY A 56 14.98 -0.98 -34.79
N ILE A 57 14.69 -1.00 -33.50
CA ILE A 57 15.68 -1.08 -32.42
C ILE A 57 15.70 -2.49 -31.84
N VAL A 58 16.86 -3.15 -31.94
CA VAL A 58 17.08 -4.43 -31.28
C VAL A 58 17.31 -4.20 -29.79
N ALA A 59 16.53 -4.87 -28.96
CA ALA A 59 16.67 -4.88 -27.51
C ALA A 59 16.87 -6.31 -26.98
N THR A 60 17.72 -6.44 -25.96
CA THR A 60 17.93 -7.69 -25.25
C THR A 60 17.04 -7.71 -24.01
N ALA A 61 16.22 -8.75 -23.85
CA ALA A 61 15.37 -8.94 -22.66
C ALA A 61 15.92 -10.09 -21.81
N ILE A 62 16.13 -9.82 -20.52
CA ILE A 62 16.60 -10.83 -19.56
C ILE A 62 15.67 -10.84 -18.35
N TYR A 63 14.97 -11.96 -18.18
CA TYR A 63 14.09 -12.23 -17.06
C TYR A 63 14.06 -13.75 -16.82
N SER A 64 13.56 -14.17 -15.66
CA SER A 64 13.47 -15.58 -15.31
C SER A 64 12.50 -16.32 -16.24
N THR A 65 12.95 -17.40 -16.87
CA THR A 65 12.11 -18.26 -17.71
C THR A 65 11.26 -19.23 -16.89
N GLY A 66 11.65 -19.46 -15.63
CA GLY A 66 11.06 -20.48 -14.75
C GLY A 66 11.71 -21.85 -14.91
N ASP A 67 12.66 -22.01 -15.83
CA ASP A 67 13.32 -23.28 -16.10
C ASP A 67 14.35 -23.62 -15.03
N LYS A 68 14.49 -24.92 -14.75
CA LYS A 68 15.46 -25.43 -13.79
C LYS A 68 16.88 -25.12 -14.30
N GLY A 69 17.61 -24.30 -13.56
CA GLY A 69 18.99 -23.88 -13.90
C GLY A 69 19.10 -22.52 -14.58
N ASP A 70 17.98 -21.83 -14.85
CA ASP A 70 18.03 -20.45 -15.34
C ASP A 70 18.53 -19.50 -14.24
N ASN A 71 19.72 -18.94 -14.46
CA ASN A 71 20.29 -17.90 -13.60
C ASN A 71 20.29 -16.56 -14.33
N VAL A 72 19.32 -15.73 -13.96
CA VAL A 72 19.15 -14.37 -14.49
C VAL A 72 20.41 -13.51 -14.28
N MET A 73 21.08 -13.65 -13.14
CA MET A 73 22.26 -12.84 -12.81
C MET A 73 23.48 -13.23 -13.67
N ASP A 74 23.65 -14.51 -13.98
CA ASP A 74 24.72 -14.98 -14.85
C ASP A 74 24.53 -14.46 -16.28
N ARG A 75 23.29 -14.47 -16.77
CA ARG A 75 22.94 -13.93 -18.10
C ARG A 75 23.17 -12.42 -18.18
N ILE A 76 22.89 -11.69 -17.11
CA ILE A 76 23.20 -10.26 -17.02
C ILE A 76 24.70 -10.03 -17.01
N THR A 77 25.46 -10.79 -16.23
CA THR A 77 26.93 -10.70 -16.19
C THR A 77 27.50 -10.94 -17.58
N LYS A 78 27.04 -11.99 -18.27
CA LYS A 78 27.43 -12.29 -19.65
C LYS A 78 27.08 -11.14 -20.61
N PHE A 79 25.89 -10.56 -20.49
CA PHE A 79 25.50 -9.42 -21.31
C PHE A 79 26.39 -8.18 -21.07
N HIS A 80 26.84 -7.94 -19.84
CA HIS A 80 27.75 -6.81 -19.57
C HIS A 80 29.16 -7.04 -20.11
N GLN A 81 29.62 -8.30 -20.14
CA GLN A 81 30.89 -8.70 -20.73
C GLN A 81 30.85 -8.61 -22.27
N GLU A 82 29.75 -9.07 -22.87
CA GLU A 82 29.55 -9.13 -24.32
C GLU A 82 28.15 -8.58 -24.67
N PRO A 83 27.98 -7.23 -24.74
CA PRO A 83 26.69 -6.62 -25.02
C PRO A 83 26.19 -6.97 -26.42
N THR A 84 24.98 -7.54 -26.49
CA THR A 84 24.32 -7.90 -27.76
C THR A 84 23.45 -6.79 -28.34
N SER A 85 23.14 -5.76 -27.54
CA SER A 85 22.40 -4.57 -27.95
C SER A 85 22.69 -3.42 -26.99
N ARG A 86 22.31 -2.19 -27.38
CA ARG A 86 22.42 -1.01 -26.51
C ARG A 86 21.23 -0.85 -25.55
N VAL A 87 20.17 -1.64 -25.71
CA VAL A 87 18.95 -1.58 -24.90
C VAL A 87 18.77 -2.91 -24.17
N LEU A 88 18.90 -2.87 -22.85
CA LEU A 88 18.61 -4.01 -21.98
C LEU A 88 17.26 -3.80 -21.30
N ILE A 89 16.40 -4.83 -21.32
CA ILE A 89 15.11 -4.83 -20.62
C ILE A 89 15.13 -5.93 -19.55
N ILE A 90 14.86 -5.57 -18.30
CA ILE A 90 14.88 -6.48 -17.15
C ILE A 90 13.67 -6.27 -16.23
N THR A 91 13.45 -7.19 -15.31
CA THR A 91 12.44 -7.01 -14.26
C THR A 91 12.96 -6.14 -13.12
N ASP A 92 12.02 -5.51 -12.40
CA ASP A 92 12.26 -4.81 -11.13
C ASP A 92 12.99 -5.68 -10.10
N LYS A 93 12.54 -6.92 -9.93
CA LYS A 93 13.17 -7.90 -9.03
C LYS A 93 14.65 -8.12 -9.34
N THR A 94 15.01 -8.03 -10.62
CA THR A 94 16.39 -8.19 -11.08
C THR A 94 17.18 -6.91 -10.86
N PHE A 95 16.61 -5.77 -11.26
CA PHE A 95 17.21 -4.45 -11.07
C PHE A 95 17.64 -4.20 -9.63
N TRP A 96 16.78 -4.51 -8.65
CA TRP A 96 17.06 -4.28 -7.25
C TRP A 96 18.18 -5.14 -6.65
N ASN A 97 18.66 -6.15 -7.38
CA ASN A 97 19.78 -7.03 -6.98
C ASN A 97 21.08 -6.73 -7.76
N LEU A 98 21.06 -5.77 -8.69
CA LEU A 98 22.26 -5.35 -9.42
C LEU A 98 23.17 -4.48 -8.54
N SER A 99 24.49 -4.60 -8.75
CA SER A 99 25.44 -3.66 -8.16
C SER A 99 25.34 -2.30 -8.85
N ILE A 100 25.52 -1.23 -8.08
CA ILE A 100 25.49 0.15 -8.58
C ILE A 100 26.53 0.40 -9.68
N SER A 101 27.67 -0.28 -9.61
CA SER A 101 28.73 -0.21 -10.62
C SER A 101 28.28 -0.65 -12.02
N LEU A 102 27.31 -1.57 -12.12
CA LEU A 102 26.77 -2.01 -13.41
C LEU A 102 25.77 -1.01 -14.00
N LEU A 103 25.22 -0.12 -13.18
CA LEU A 103 24.16 0.82 -13.57
C LEU A 103 24.70 2.15 -14.11
N SER A 104 25.91 2.54 -13.72
CA SER A 104 26.47 3.87 -13.99
C SER A 104 26.60 4.25 -15.47
N SER A 105 26.69 3.25 -16.36
CA SER A 105 26.81 3.48 -17.81
C SER A 105 25.48 3.59 -18.55
N TYR A 106 24.35 3.40 -17.87
CA TYR A 106 23.02 3.37 -18.49
C TYR A 106 22.22 4.63 -18.19
N LYS A 107 21.39 5.01 -19.16
CA LYS A 107 20.19 5.82 -18.92
C LYS A 107 19.04 4.88 -18.58
N ILE A 108 18.43 5.05 -17.41
CA ILE A 108 17.56 4.06 -16.79
C ILE A 108 16.13 4.59 -16.72
N TYR A 109 15.19 3.82 -17.24
CA TYR A 109 13.76 4.10 -17.10
C TYR A 109 13.06 2.98 -16.36
N ILE A 110 12.28 3.34 -15.34
CA ILE A 110 11.58 2.41 -14.47
C ILE A 110 10.07 2.63 -14.63
N ASP A 111 9.37 1.63 -15.18
CA ASP A 111 7.98 1.74 -15.60
C ASP A 111 7.02 1.04 -14.61
N ASP A 112 6.18 1.83 -13.93
CA ASP A 112 5.19 1.41 -12.93
C ASP A 112 5.77 0.53 -11.79
N VAL A 113 7.07 0.66 -11.48
CA VAL A 113 7.71 0.04 -10.31
C VAL A 113 7.77 1.04 -9.18
N VAL A 114 6.74 1.00 -8.33
CA VAL A 114 6.52 1.99 -7.27
C VAL A 114 6.56 1.41 -5.86
N SER A 115 6.88 0.10 -5.74
CA SER A 115 7.10 -0.57 -4.46
C SER A 115 8.59 -0.79 -4.21
N PHE A 116 9.03 -0.48 -3.00
CA PHE A 116 10.43 -0.60 -2.55
C PHE A 116 10.58 -1.41 -1.25
N SER A 117 9.46 -1.84 -0.67
CA SER A 117 9.41 -2.53 0.63
C SER A 117 8.66 -3.86 0.53
N VAL A 118 9.04 -4.80 1.39
CA VAL A 118 8.41 -6.11 1.53
C VAL A 118 8.12 -6.37 2.99
N PHE A 119 6.90 -6.80 3.28
CA PHE A 119 6.47 -7.25 4.60
C PHE A 119 6.25 -8.75 4.60
N LYS A 120 6.73 -9.43 5.65
CA LYS A 120 6.52 -10.86 5.86
C LYS A 120 6.22 -11.13 7.33
N THR A 121 5.29 -12.03 7.57
CA THR A 121 5.02 -12.58 8.89
C THR A 121 5.40 -14.05 8.96
N ILE A 122 5.93 -14.49 10.10
CA ILE A 122 6.14 -15.90 10.44
C ILE A 122 5.42 -16.14 11.77
N ASN A 123 4.48 -17.09 11.79
CA ASN A 123 3.78 -17.48 13.01
C ASN A 123 4.42 -18.75 13.55
N GLU A 124 4.96 -18.69 14.77
CA GLU A 124 5.57 -19.82 15.45
C GLU A 124 5.21 -19.78 16.93
N LYS A 125 4.58 -20.84 17.42
CA LYS A 125 4.13 -20.97 18.81
C LYS A 125 5.20 -21.63 19.68
N GLU A 126 5.99 -22.51 19.08
CA GLU A 126 6.95 -23.36 19.77
C GLU A 126 8.19 -22.56 20.20
N THR A 127 8.34 -22.37 21.51
CA THR A 127 9.43 -21.56 22.09
C THR A 127 10.83 -22.11 21.76
N HIS A 128 10.96 -23.43 21.63
CA HIS A 128 12.22 -24.09 21.28
C HIS A 128 12.64 -23.80 19.82
N ILE A 129 11.69 -23.77 18.88
CA ILE A 129 11.95 -23.38 17.48
C ILE A 129 12.36 -21.91 17.41
N ARG A 130 11.69 -21.03 18.17
CA ARG A 130 12.03 -19.60 18.24
C ARG A 130 13.45 -19.37 18.79
N ALA A 131 13.80 -20.09 19.85
CA ALA A 131 15.15 -20.07 20.41
C ALA A 131 16.19 -20.58 19.39
N PHE A 132 15.85 -21.61 18.63
CA PHE A 132 16.70 -22.13 17.54
C PHE A 132 16.92 -21.07 16.45
N VAL A 133 15.85 -20.44 15.95
CA VAL A 133 15.92 -19.35 14.95
C VAL A 133 16.85 -18.25 15.44
N ARG A 134 16.63 -17.74 16.66
CA ARG A 134 17.46 -16.69 17.27
C ARG A 134 18.94 -17.09 17.33
N ARG A 135 19.25 -18.32 17.70
CA ARG A 135 20.63 -18.78 17.92
C ARG A 135 21.36 -19.18 16.63
N ARG A 136 20.64 -19.72 15.65
CA ARG A 136 21.21 -20.40 14.48
C ARG A 136 21.02 -19.66 13.17
N VAL A 137 19.95 -18.87 13.01
CA VAL A 137 19.69 -18.14 11.75
C VAL A 137 20.37 -16.78 11.76
N PHE A 138 20.33 -16.09 12.91
CA PHE A 138 20.79 -14.72 13.04
C PHE A 138 22.07 -14.61 13.87
N ASN A 139 22.88 -13.61 13.54
CA ASN A 139 23.95 -13.10 14.39
C ASN A 139 23.37 -12.33 15.58
N GLU A 140 24.19 -11.52 16.23
CA GLU A 140 23.73 -10.65 17.30
C GLU A 140 22.59 -9.73 16.83
N LEU A 141 21.54 -9.65 17.64
CA LEU A 141 20.42 -8.74 17.42
C LEU A 141 20.80 -7.35 17.91
N LYS A 142 20.60 -6.34 17.08
CA LYS A 142 20.87 -4.94 17.38
C LYS A 142 19.56 -4.18 17.46
N ASP A 143 19.41 -3.34 18.47
CA ASP A 143 18.25 -2.46 18.59
C ASP A 143 18.25 -1.42 17.46
N VAL A 144 17.08 -1.17 16.88
CA VAL A 144 16.90 -0.08 15.92
C VAL A 144 16.74 1.21 16.71
N ALA A 145 17.75 2.09 16.69
CA ALA A 145 17.84 3.24 17.59
C ALA A 145 16.65 4.22 17.47
N SER A 146 16.05 4.36 16.29
CA SER A 146 14.86 5.19 16.07
C SER A 146 13.56 4.58 16.63
N SER A 147 13.58 3.34 17.09
CA SER A 147 12.39 2.57 17.48
C SER A 147 12.15 2.52 18.97
N ILE A 148 11.79 3.62 19.63
CA ILE A 148 11.68 3.66 21.09
C ILE A 148 10.21 3.75 21.54
N ASP A 149 9.80 2.89 22.47
CA ASP A 149 8.48 2.98 23.10
C ASP A 149 8.38 4.11 24.14
N SER A 150 7.18 4.38 24.64
CA SER A 150 6.95 5.38 25.69
C SER A 150 7.75 5.17 26.99
N LYS A 151 8.37 4.00 27.17
CA LYS A 151 9.18 3.63 28.33
C LYS A 151 10.68 3.63 28.02
N GLY A 152 11.11 4.11 26.86
CA GLY A 152 12.52 4.16 26.49
C GLY A 152 13.09 2.83 25.95
N ASN A 153 12.25 1.83 25.67
CA ASN A 153 12.71 0.53 25.18
C ASN A 153 12.62 0.43 23.67
N ALA A 154 13.62 -0.21 23.05
CA ALA A 154 13.56 -0.52 21.64
C ALA A 154 12.38 -1.46 21.31
N THR A 155 11.59 -1.12 20.29
CA THR A 155 10.46 -1.94 19.81
C THR A 155 10.87 -2.87 18.67
N TYR A 156 11.88 -2.49 17.89
CA TYR A 156 12.40 -3.26 16.76
C TYR A 156 13.88 -3.60 16.91
N VAL A 157 14.27 -4.69 16.25
CA VAL A 157 15.66 -5.16 16.13
C VAL A 157 16.03 -5.42 14.66
N THR A 158 17.30 -5.27 14.34
CA THR A 158 17.92 -5.67 13.07
C THR A 158 19.11 -6.60 13.32
N THR A 159 19.63 -7.26 12.29
CA THR A 159 20.75 -8.21 12.43
C THR A 159 21.36 -8.55 11.07
N THR A 160 22.32 -9.48 11.05
CA THR A 160 22.83 -10.17 9.86
C THR A 160 22.60 -11.67 10.02
N LYS A 161 22.55 -12.40 8.90
CA LYS A 161 22.41 -13.86 8.96
C LYS A 161 23.73 -14.54 9.29
N LYS A 162 23.64 -15.68 9.96
CA LYS A 162 24.74 -16.63 10.10
C LYS A 162 24.89 -17.44 8.83
N GLU A 163 26.11 -17.59 8.34
CA GLU A 163 26.43 -18.63 7.38
C GLU A 163 26.34 -19.98 8.09
N GLN A 164 25.56 -20.90 7.54
CA GLN A 164 25.35 -22.24 8.09
C GLN A 164 25.26 -23.24 6.94
N GLU A 165 25.81 -24.43 7.16
CA GLU A 165 25.74 -25.54 6.22
C GLU A 165 24.62 -26.52 6.60
N GLY A 166 24.17 -27.34 5.63
CA GLY A 166 23.12 -28.33 5.80
C GLY A 166 21.75 -27.90 5.27
N ASP A 167 21.01 -28.85 4.71
CA ASP A 167 19.80 -28.57 3.94
C ASP A 167 18.64 -28.03 4.79
N LEU A 168 18.52 -28.47 6.05
CA LEU A 168 17.51 -27.96 6.97
C LEU A 168 17.75 -26.48 7.32
N TYR A 169 19.01 -26.10 7.56
CA TYR A 169 19.39 -24.70 7.80
C TYR A 169 19.14 -23.84 6.57
N LYS A 170 19.53 -24.33 5.39
CA LYS A 170 19.26 -23.65 4.12
C LYS A 170 17.77 -23.48 3.88
N SER A 171 16.95 -24.48 4.20
CA SER A 171 15.49 -24.39 4.10
C SER A 171 14.92 -23.31 5.03
N LEU A 172 15.35 -23.29 6.28
CA LEU A 172 14.94 -22.26 7.24
C LEU A 172 15.41 -20.85 6.84
N GLN A 173 16.64 -20.70 6.36
CA GLN A 173 17.18 -19.41 5.89
C GLN A 173 16.40 -18.83 4.71
N LYS A 174 15.83 -19.68 3.84
CA LYS A 174 14.96 -19.23 2.73
C LYS A 174 13.72 -18.50 3.24
N GLU A 175 13.20 -18.85 4.42
CA GLU A 175 12.08 -18.11 5.02
C GLU A 175 12.43 -16.66 5.33
N PHE A 176 13.72 -16.36 5.50
CA PHE A 176 14.24 -15.03 5.79
C PHE A 176 14.91 -14.38 4.57
N ARG A 177 14.72 -14.89 3.36
CA ARG A 177 15.38 -14.39 2.14
C ARG A 177 15.14 -12.89 1.88
N ILE A 178 13.99 -12.36 2.32
CA ILE A 178 13.67 -10.93 2.19
C ILE A 178 14.70 -10.03 2.89
N THR A 179 15.43 -10.52 3.89
CA THR A 179 16.46 -9.76 4.61
C THR A 179 17.79 -9.65 3.85
N GLU A 180 18.04 -10.55 2.88
CA GLU A 180 19.20 -10.50 1.98
C GLU A 180 18.87 -9.73 0.69
N GLN A 181 17.62 -9.87 0.24
CA GLN A 181 17.13 -9.24 -0.98
C GLN A 181 16.80 -7.76 -0.78
N ASN A 182 17.09 -7.15 0.37
CA ASN A 182 16.78 -5.76 0.67
C ASN A 182 17.96 -5.14 1.43
N ASP A 183 18.09 -3.82 1.34
CA ASP A 183 19.25 -3.11 1.89
C ASP A 183 19.14 -2.95 3.41
N LYS A 184 17.90 -2.77 3.90
CA LYS A 184 17.60 -2.60 5.32
C LYS A 184 16.42 -3.47 5.69
N PHE A 185 16.38 -3.92 6.93
CA PHE A 185 15.24 -4.61 7.50
C PHE A 185 15.22 -4.49 9.01
N PHE A 186 14.03 -4.69 9.59
CA PHE A 186 13.85 -4.81 11.03
C PHE A 186 12.74 -5.79 11.36
N MET A 187 12.72 -6.24 12.62
CA MET A 187 11.81 -7.24 13.17
C MET A 187 11.29 -6.79 14.53
N ASN A 188 10.06 -7.18 14.89
CA ASN A 188 9.53 -6.86 16.23
C ASN A 188 10.34 -7.55 17.33
N LYS A 189 10.96 -6.76 18.21
CA LYS A 189 11.80 -7.25 19.33
C LYS A 189 11.01 -8.16 20.27
N SER A 190 9.72 -7.90 20.42
CA SER A 190 8.81 -8.64 21.30
C SER A 190 8.80 -10.15 21.00
N TRP A 191 8.93 -10.57 19.74
CA TRP A 191 8.99 -11.98 19.37
C TRP A 191 10.25 -12.69 19.88
N PHE A 192 11.35 -11.99 20.11
CA PHE A 192 12.57 -12.60 20.67
C PHE A 192 12.61 -12.60 22.20
N LYS A 193 11.70 -11.85 22.84
CA LYS A 193 11.70 -11.57 24.29
C LYS A 193 10.54 -12.22 25.04
N TYR A 194 9.34 -12.25 24.45
CA TYR A 194 8.13 -12.66 25.14
C TYR A 194 7.52 -13.90 24.51
N SER A 195 7.36 -14.98 25.30
CA SER A 195 6.80 -16.26 24.83
C SER A 195 5.38 -16.12 24.28
N ALA A 196 4.57 -15.20 24.78
CA ALA A 196 3.20 -14.97 24.31
C ALA A 196 3.09 -14.38 22.89
N VAL A 197 4.19 -13.86 22.33
CA VAL A 197 4.20 -13.28 20.97
C VAL A 197 4.57 -14.37 19.97
N GLU A 198 3.56 -14.92 19.28
CA GLU A 198 3.74 -16.00 18.30
C GLU A 198 4.16 -15.49 16.91
N GLN A 199 3.77 -14.26 16.56
CA GLN A 199 4.04 -13.68 15.25
C GLN A 199 5.33 -12.85 15.22
N LEU A 200 6.26 -13.26 14.37
CA LEU A 200 7.39 -12.47 13.94
C LEU A 200 6.98 -11.67 12.71
N SER A 201 7.00 -10.35 12.82
CA SER A 201 6.86 -9.40 11.72
C SER A 201 8.24 -8.99 11.24
N ILE A 202 8.47 -9.06 9.94
CA ILE A 202 9.71 -8.67 9.28
C ILE A 202 9.35 -7.65 8.21
N PHE A 203 9.90 -6.45 8.34
CA PHE A 203 9.78 -5.41 7.34
C PHE A 203 11.15 -5.14 6.74
N ALA A 204 11.25 -5.21 5.42
CA ALA A 204 12.49 -5.05 4.67
C ALA A 204 12.28 -4.06 3.52
N TYR A 205 13.28 -3.25 3.20
CA TYR A 205 13.15 -2.22 2.17
C TYR A 205 14.46 -1.88 1.47
N LYS A 206 14.33 -1.29 0.28
CA LYS A 206 15.43 -0.77 -0.54
C LYS A 206 15.83 0.63 -0.07
N ASP A 207 17.13 0.86 0.05
CA ASP A 207 17.69 2.17 0.33
C ASP A 207 17.89 2.89 -1.00
N LEU A 208 17.05 3.88 -1.29
CA LEU A 208 17.13 4.60 -2.56
C LEU A 208 18.34 5.54 -2.64
N THR A 209 18.93 5.93 -1.52
CA THR A 209 20.04 6.90 -1.48
C THR A 209 21.29 6.38 -2.20
N LYS A 210 21.45 5.05 -2.31
CA LYS A 210 22.56 4.42 -3.04
C LYS A 210 22.50 4.62 -4.56
N TYR A 211 21.33 4.96 -5.11
CA TYR A 211 21.14 5.23 -6.53
C TYR A 211 21.36 6.71 -6.90
N MET A 212 21.61 7.58 -5.90
CA MET A 212 21.87 9.00 -6.15
C MET A 212 23.08 9.20 -7.05
N GLY A 213 22.93 10.04 -8.09
CA GLY A 213 23.94 10.29 -9.11
C GLY A 213 23.85 9.40 -10.36
N LEU A 214 22.96 8.41 -10.39
CA LEU A 214 22.63 7.67 -11.60
C LEU A 214 21.54 8.41 -12.41
N ASP A 215 21.53 8.23 -13.74
CA ASP A 215 20.47 8.80 -14.60
C ASP A 215 19.24 7.87 -14.60
N ILE A 216 18.44 7.96 -13.54
CA ILE A 216 17.22 7.16 -13.35
C ILE A 216 16.00 8.06 -13.47
N THR A 217 15.05 7.65 -14.30
CA THR A 217 13.71 8.25 -14.38
C THR A 217 12.65 7.20 -14.06
N PHE A 218 11.90 7.43 -12.99
CA PHE A 218 10.69 6.66 -12.68
C PHE A 218 9.51 7.18 -13.48
N MET A 219 8.62 6.28 -13.89
CA MET A 219 7.41 6.61 -14.65
C MET A 219 6.23 5.91 -14.00
N ALA A 220 5.21 6.65 -13.59
CA ALA A 220 3.97 6.08 -13.10
C ALA A 220 2.77 6.99 -13.39
N ASN A 221 1.56 6.51 -13.09
CA ASN A 221 0.32 7.29 -13.18
C ASN A 221 0.21 8.35 -12.07
N ASP A 222 0.35 7.91 -10.82
CA ASP A 222 0.19 8.70 -9.60
C ASP A 222 1.45 8.55 -8.73
N PHE A 223 2.60 8.99 -9.26
CA PHE A 223 3.90 8.71 -8.65
C PHE A 223 4.04 9.38 -7.28
N GLU A 224 3.52 10.59 -7.11
CA GLU A 224 3.63 11.38 -5.88
C GLU A 224 2.88 10.72 -4.71
N ASN A 225 1.82 9.94 -4.96
CA ASN A 225 1.13 9.17 -3.93
C ASN A 225 1.68 7.75 -3.76
N SER A 226 2.73 7.38 -4.49
CA SER A 226 3.34 6.08 -4.35
C SER A 226 4.18 5.94 -3.08
N LEU A 227 4.29 4.72 -2.55
CA LEU A 227 5.09 4.46 -1.35
C LEU A 227 6.55 4.87 -1.51
N ILE A 228 7.13 4.69 -2.70
CA ILE A 228 8.54 5.04 -2.95
C ILE A 228 8.77 6.55 -2.92
N TYR A 229 7.84 7.35 -3.44
CA TYR A 229 7.92 8.81 -3.38
C TYR A 229 7.71 9.31 -1.95
N LEU A 230 6.67 8.82 -1.27
CA LEU A 230 6.38 9.19 0.11
C LEU A 230 7.54 8.89 1.07
N ALA A 231 8.26 7.78 0.85
CA ALA A 231 9.43 7.41 1.65
C ALA A 231 10.70 8.22 1.36
N TYR A 232 10.82 8.81 0.16
CA TYR A 232 12.07 9.40 -0.34
C TYR A 232 11.85 10.71 -1.11
N GLN A 233 10.85 11.50 -0.72
CA GLN A 233 10.40 12.68 -1.47
C GLN A 233 11.56 13.61 -1.88
N ASP A 234 12.49 13.85 -0.97
CA ASP A 234 13.63 14.76 -1.19
C ASP A 234 14.63 14.28 -2.25
N LEU A 235 14.63 12.98 -2.57
CA LEU A 235 15.51 12.39 -3.58
C LEU A 235 15.01 12.64 -5.00
N PHE A 236 13.75 13.08 -5.17
CA PHE A 236 13.08 13.14 -6.45
C PHE A 236 13.00 14.56 -7.04
N GLU A 237 13.09 14.64 -8.37
CA GLU A 237 12.76 15.81 -9.17
C GLU A 237 11.80 15.43 -10.30
N ARG A 238 10.80 16.28 -10.55
CA ARG A 238 9.80 16.01 -11.59
C ARG A 238 10.36 16.32 -12.96
N VAL A 239 10.04 15.46 -13.93
CA VAL A 239 10.25 15.70 -15.36
C VAL A 239 8.92 15.60 -16.09
N ASP A 240 8.59 16.65 -16.84
CA ASP A 240 7.37 16.70 -17.64
C ASP A 240 7.66 16.32 -19.08
N TRP A 241 6.72 15.58 -19.67
CA TRP A 241 6.75 15.15 -21.06
C TRP A 241 5.51 15.63 -21.79
N ASN A 242 5.65 15.90 -23.07
CA ASN A 242 4.52 16.28 -23.92
C ASN A 242 3.76 15.02 -24.34
N LEU A 243 2.81 14.61 -23.51
CA LEU A 243 2.05 13.37 -23.67
C LEU A 243 0.63 13.64 -24.17
N ARG A 244 -0.06 12.56 -24.56
CA ARG A 244 -1.45 12.65 -25.05
C ARG A 244 -2.38 13.18 -23.97
N THR A 245 -3.30 14.03 -24.36
CA THR A 245 -4.39 14.56 -23.52
C THR A 245 -5.71 13.92 -23.93
N ARG A 246 -6.57 13.63 -22.96
CA ARG A 246 -7.89 13.04 -23.25
C ARG A 246 -8.83 14.07 -23.86
N THR A 247 -9.66 13.62 -24.79
CA THR A 247 -10.73 14.46 -25.36
C THR A 247 -11.79 14.80 -24.30
N ILE A 248 -12.15 13.82 -23.46
CA ILE A 248 -13.11 13.99 -22.36
C ILE A 248 -12.42 13.56 -21.04
N PRO A 249 -12.58 14.33 -19.94
CA PRO A 249 -12.04 13.94 -18.64
C PRO A 249 -12.53 12.56 -18.18
N LEU A 250 -11.66 11.83 -17.48
CA LEU A 250 -11.94 10.44 -17.13
C LEU A 250 -13.19 10.27 -16.27
N LYS A 251 -13.37 11.15 -15.28
CA LYS A 251 -14.53 11.16 -14.37
C LYS A 251 -15.87 11.27 -15.11
N ASP A 252 -15.89 11.95 -16.26
CA ASP A 252 -17.10 12.17 -17.06
C ASP A 252 -17.38 10.97 -17.99
N ARG A 253 -16.48 9.99 -18.03
CA ARG A 253 -16.59 8.74 -18.79
C ARG A 253 -16.82 7.51 -17.89
N LEU A 254 -17.05 7.73 -16.59
CA LEU A 254 -17.22 6.66 -15.61
C LEU A 254 -18.61 6.73 -14.98
N ALA A 255 -19.35 5.62 -15.07
CA ALA A 255 -20.56 5.39 -14.29
C ALA A 255 -20.23 4.39 -13.17
N VAL A 256 -19.96 4.90 -11.96
CA VAL A 256 -19.49 4.06 -10.84
C VAL A 256 -20.64 3.72 -9.91
N LYS A 257 -20.76 2.43 -9.57
CA LYS A 257 -21.75 1.89 -8.65
C LYS A 257 -21.07 1.14 -7.50
N TYR A 258 -21.61 1.21 -6.29
CA TYR A 258 -21.06 0.55 -5.10
C TYR A 258 -22.12 -0.09 -4.22
N PHE A 259 -21.74 -1.06 -3.40
CA PHE A 259 -22.68 -1.92 -2.67
C PHE A 259 -22.72 -1.67 -1.15
N SER A 260 -21.65 -1.14 -0.55
CA SER A 260 -21.55 -0.92 0.89
C SER A 260 -20.93 0.42 1.24
N LYS A 261 -21.43 1.06 2.29
CA LYS A 261 -20.80 2.24 2.91
C LYS A 261 -19.55 1.89 3.71
N GLY A 262 -19.42 0.62 4.10
CA GLY A 262 -18.27 0.06 4.79
C GLY A 262 -17.19 -0.48 3.84
N ASP A 263 -16.10 -0.92 4.44
CA ASP A 263 -14.92 -1.40 3.71
C ASP A 263 -14.93 -2.91 3.47
N LEU A 264 -14.49 -3.31 2.26
CA LEU A 264 -14.15 -4.70 2.01
C LEU A 264 -12.80 -5.03 2.66
N SER A 265 -12.78 -6.05 3.51
CA SER A 265 -11.56 -6.62 4.09
C SER A 265 -11.63 -8.15 4.16
N ALA A 266 -10.50 -8.82 4.37
CA ALA A 266 -10.48 -10.26 4.57
C ALA A 266 -11.40 -10.69 5.73
N THR A 267 -11.30 -10.00 6.86
CA THR A 267 -12.15 -10.23 8.04
C THR A 267 -13.62 -9.95 7.75
N TRP A 268 -13.94 -8.91 6.97
CA TRP A 268 -15.33 -8.65 6.57
C TRP A 268 -15.89 -9.81 5.75
N LYS A 269 -15.12 -10.32 4.77
CA LYS A 269 -15.53 -11.46 3.92
C LYS A 269 -15.78 -12.73 4.75
N GLU A 270 -14.89 -13.02 5.68
CA GLU A 270 -14.99 -14.18 6.59
C GLU A 270 -16.23 -14.10 7.49
N ASN A 271 -16.53 -12.91 8.01
CA ASN A 271 -17.67 -12.70 8.91
C ASN A 271 -19.02 -12.56 8.18
N ASN A 272 -19.02 -12.21 6.89
CA ASN A 272 -20.23 -11.88 6.13
C ASN A 272 -20.37 -12.67 4.81
N PRO A 273 -20.22 -14.03 4.80
CA PRO A 273 -20.22 -14.80 3.56
C PRO A 273 -21.56 -14.75 2.80
N GLN A 274 -22.69 -14.65 3.51
CA GLN A 274 -24.01 -14.55 2.87
C GLN A 274 -24.22 -13.19 2.20
N LYS A 275 -23.83 -12.09 2.86
CA LYS A 275 -23.86 -10.75 2.27
C LYS A 275 -22.97 -10.65 1.03
N LEU A 276 -21.79 -11.24 1.09
CA LEU A 276 -20.91 -11.33 -0.07
C LEU A 276 -21.59 -12.11 -1.21
N LYS A 277 -22.24 -13.24 -0.91
CA LYS A 277 -23.00 -14.02 -1.90
C LYS A 277 -24.07 -13.18 -2.59
N THR A 278 -24.83 -12.37 -1.84
CA THR A 278 -25.85 -11.46 -2.39
C THR A 278 -25.29 -10.53 -3.46
N VAL A 279 -24.09 -9.99 -3.25
CA VAL A 279 -23.40 -9.15 -4.26
C VAL A 279 -23.09 -9.92 -5.53
N TYR A 280 -22.57 -11.15 -5.41
CA TYR A 280 -22.27 -12.00 -6.57
C TYR A 280 -23.54 -12.42 -7.33
N ASP A 281 -24.60 -12.78 -6.61
CA ASP A 281 -25.88 -13.16 -7.23
C ASP A 281 -26.51 -11.98 -7.99
N TYR A 282 -26.49 -10.78 -7.39
CA TYR A 282 -26.93 -9.54 -8.04
C TYR A 282 -26.13 -9.30 -9.33
N LEU A 283 -24.80 -9.31 -9.26
CA LEU A 283 -23.94 -9.05 -10.42
C LEU A 283 -24.13 -10.06 -11.55
N ASN A 284 -24.28 -11.35 -11.24
CA ASN A 284 -24.54 -12.37 -12.25
C ASN A 284 -25.91 -12.21 -12.91
N THR A 285 -26.90 -11.68 -12.20
CA THR A 285 -28.22 -11.38 -12.75
C THR A 285 -28.18 -10.13 -13.62
N GLU A 286 -27.65 -9.03 -13.08
CA GLU A 286 -27.58 -7.72 -13.73
C GLU A 286 -26.71 -7.72 -14.99
N LEU A 287 -25.57 -8.44 -14.95
CA LEU A 287 -24.60 -8.46 -16.05
C LEU A 287 -24.76 -9.69 -16.95
N ASN A 288 -25.85 -10.44 -16.83
CA ASN A 288 -26.08 -11.62 -17.65
C ASN A 288 -26.10 -11.25 -19.15
N GLY A 289 -25.39 -12.02 -19.97
CA GLY A 289 -25.24 -11.76 -21.40
C GLY A 289 -24.33 -10.56 -21.77
N SER A 290 -23.82 -9.82 -20.79
CA SER A 290 -22.91 -8.69 -21.03
C SER A 290 -21.44 -9.11 -21.01
N LYS A 291 -20.60 -8.42 -21.80
CA LYS A 291 -19.14 -8.53 -21.70
C LYS A 291 -18.64 -7.63 -20.58
N PHE A 292 -17.98 -8.21 -19.57
CA PHE A 292 -17.35 -7.46 -18.49
C PHE A 292 -16.08 -8.13 -17.99
N LEU A 293 -15.17 -7.31 -17.46
CA LEU A 293 -13.99 -7.75 -16.71
C LEU A 293 -14.36 -7.85 -15.23
N TRP A 294 -13.76 -8.78 -14.51
CA TRP A 294 -13.91 -8.78 -13.06
C TRP A 294 -12.67 -9.30 -12.34
N THR A 295 -12.57 -8.95 -11.05
CA THR A 295 -11.46 -9.40 -10.21
C THR A 295 -11.87 -9.59 -8.75
N LYS A 296 -11.06 -10.40 -8.04
CA LYS A 296 -11.17 -10.73 -6.60
C LYS A 296 -9.78 -11.00 -6.03
N ASN A 297 -9.66 -11.13 -4.71
CA ASN A 297 -8.39 -11.54 -4.13
C ASN A 297 -8.12 -13.02 -4.45
N LYS A 298 -6.88 -13.36 -4.82
CA LYS A 298 -6.48 -14.74 -5.10
C LYS A 298 -6.77 -15.70 -3.94
N LYS A 299 -6.68 -15.21 -2.70
CA LYS A 299 -6.94 -16.00 -1.48
C LYS A 299 -8.41 -16.38 -1.30
N ASP A 300 -9.34 -15.72 -1.98
CA ASP A 300 -10.77 -15.99 -1.87
C ASP A 300 -11.16 -17.35 -2.52
N GLY A 301 -10.23 -18.02 -3.21
CA GLY A 301 -10.47 -19.29 -3.89
C GLY A 301 -11.56 -19.18 -4.94
N ASP A 302 -12.19 -20.31 -5.32
CA ASP A 302 -13.20 -20.35 -6.39
C ASP A 302 -14.65 -20.41 -5.88
N GLN A 303 -14.87 -20.15 -4.59
CA GLN A 303 -16.19 -20.22 -3.96
C GLN A 303 -17.23 -19.31 -4.63
N TYR A 304 -16.79 -18.13 -5.10
CA TYR A 304 -17.63 -17.17 -5.80
C TYR A 304 -17.01 -16.81 -7.15
N THR A 305 -17.82 -16.83 -8.19
CA THR A 305 -17.41 -16.58 -9.57
C THR A 305 -18.46 -15.74 -10.28
N LEU A 306 -18.01 -14.83 -11.13
CA LEU A 306 -18.88 -14.09 -12.05
C LEU A 306 -18.74 -14.62 -13.47
N LEU A 307 -19.80 -14.50 -14.28
CA LEU A 307 -19.86 -14.98 -15.66
C LEU A 307 -18.90 -14.26 -16.63
N GLY A 308 -18.34 -13.11 -16.22
CA GLY A 308 -17.44 -12.30 -17.02
C GLY A 308 -16.01 -12.83 -17.08
N LYS A 309 -15.14 -12.08 -17.74
CA LYS A 309 -13.71 -12.40 -17.87
C LYS A 309 -12.97 -12.05 -16.58
N TYR A 310 -12.53 -13.07 -15.84
CA TYR A 310 -11.64 -12.87 -14.70
C TYR A 310 -10.26 -12.41 -15.17
N ILE A 311 -9.74 -11.35 -14.54
CA ILE A 311 -8.33 -10.95 -14.62
C ILE A 311 -7.79 -10.66 -13.20
N SER A 312 -6.47 -10.74 -13.05
CA SER A 312 -5.80 -10.37 -11.80
C SER A 312 -6.04 -8.90 -11.45
N PRO A 313 -6.15 -8.54 -10.15
CA PRO A 313 -6.24 -7.13 -9.74
C PRO A 313 -5.04 -6.33 -10.26
N ASP A 314 -3.85 -6.91 -10.14
CA ASP A 314 -2.67 -6.43 -10.84
C ASP A 314 -2.74 -6.85 -12.31
N SER A 315 -3.22 -5.94 -13.15
CA SER A 315 -3.50 -6.13 -14.58
C SER A 315 -2.48 -5.43 -15.49
N ARG A 316 -1.34 -4.99 -14.95
CA ARG A 316 -0.30 -4.25 -15.68
C ARG A 316 0.21 -5.04 -16.89
N GLY A 317 0.26 -4.38 -18.04
CA GLY A 317 0.69 -4.95 -19.33
C GLY A 317 -0.40 -5.70 -20.10
N LEU A 318 -1.65 -5.70 -19.66
CA LEU A 318 -2.77 -6.26 -20.44
C LEU A 318 -3.44 -5.15 -21.27
N ASN A 319 -3.44 -5.28 -22.60
CA ASN A 319 -3.98 -4.26 -23.51
C ASN A 319 -5.21 -4.76 -24.33
N ASP A 320 -5.58 -6.03 -24.21
CA ASP A 320 -6.55 -6.72 -25.07
C ASP A 320 -8.03 -6.53 -24.68
N TYR A 321 -8.34 -5.57 -23.79
CA TYR A 321 -9.68 -5.43 -23.21
C TYR A 321 -10.32 -4.05 -23.43
N GLN A 322 -9.80 -3.26 -24.36
CA GLN A 322 -10.28 -1.90 -24.64
C GLN A 322 -11.70 -1.87 -25.24
N ASP A 323 -12.27 -3.01 -25.66
CA ASP A 323 -13.66 -3.13 -26.09
C ASP A 323 -14.65 -3.33 -24.92
N TYR A 324 -14.17 -3.53 -23.69
CA TYR A 324 -15.01 -3.78 -22.52
C TYR A 324 -15.53 -2.47 -21.91
N LYS A 325 -16.86 -2.35 -21.84
CA LYS A 325 -17.55 -1.17 -21.28
C LYS A 325 -17.99 -1.36 -19.82
N THR A 326 -17.75 -2.54 -19.24
CA THR A 326 -18.11 -2.82 -17.85
C THR A 326 -16.98 -3.55 -17.15
N CYS A 327 -16.68 -3.15 -15.91
CA CYS A 327 -15.76 -3.88 -15.05
C CYS A 327 -16.25 -3.96 -13.59
N VAL A 328 -15.86 -5.02 -12.90
CA VAL A 328 -16.24 -5.29 -11.50
C VAL A 328 -14.99 -5.51 -10.64
N TRP A 329 -14.86 -4.76 -9.56
CA TRP A 329 -13.78 -4.87 -8.58
C TRP A 329 -14.32 -5.38 -7.24
N LEU A 330 -13.98 -6.63 -6.90
CA LEU A 330 -14.32 -7.26 -5.61
C LEU A 330 -13.05 -7.68 -4.83
N ALA A 331 -11.93 -7.01 -5.11
CA ALA A 331 -10.67 -7.18 -4.41
C ALA A 331 -10.53 -6.15 -3.27
N SER A 332 -9.79 -6.54 -2.23
CA SER A 332 -9.35 -5.64 -1.15
C SER A 332 -7.82 -5.75 -1.05
N MET A 333 -7.13 -4.62 -1.07
CA MET A 333 -5.66 -4.58 -1.01
C MET A 333 -5.15 -3.79 0.19
N LYS A 334 -5.98 -3.66 1.23
CA LYS A 334 -5.65 -2.99 2.47
C LYS A 334 -4.48 -3.69 3.17
N PRO A 335 -3.51 -2.93 3.74
CA PRO A 335 -2.40 -3.51 4.47
C PRO A 335 -2.87 -4.16 5.77
N ALA A 336 -2.09 -5.11 6.28
CA ALA A 336 -2.29 -5.58 7.65
C ALA A 336 -1.93 -4.47 8.65
N PRO A 337 -2.60 -4.37 9.82
CA PRO A 337 -2.28 -3.35 10.83
C PRO A 337 -0.80 -3.37 11.27
N THR A 338 -0.20 -4.56 11.32
CA THR A 338 1.22 -4.72 11.66
C THR A 338 2.15 -4.21 10.55
N GLU A 339 1.77 -4.34 9.29
CA GLU A 339 2.51 -3.75 8.17
C GLU A 339 2.41 -2.23 8.19
N GLN A 340 1.21 -1.70 8.41
CA GLN A 340 0.99 -0.24 8.52
C GLN A 340 1.88 0.35 9.62
N ALA A 341 1.91 -0.26 10.81
CA ALA A 341 2.76 0.20 11.90
C ALA A 341 4.26 0.19 11.54
N CYS A 342 4.71 -0.75 10.72
CA CYS A 342 6.10 -0.78 10.25
C CYS A 342 6.40 0.34 9.25
N LEU A 343 5.49 0.61 8.31
CA LEU A 343 5.64 1.68 7.32
C LEU A 343 5.59 3.06 7.96
N GLU A 344 4.67 3.26 8.90
CA GLU A 344 4.57 4.48 9.71
C GLU A 344 5.85 4.68 10.52
N HIS A 345 6.33 3.64 11.20
CA HIS A 345 7.59 3.72 11.96
C HIS A 345 8.81 4.07 11.10
N ALA A 346 8.90 3.51 9.89
CA ALA A 346 10.08 3.64 9.05
C ALA A 346 10.11 4.92 8.20
N PHE A 347 8.94 5.43 7.82
CA PHE A 347 8.80 6.47 6.79
C PHE A 347 7.67 7.48 7.06
N ASP A 348 7.01 7.42 8.22
CA ASP A 348 5.85 8.26 8.56
C ASP A 348 4.69 8.14 7.55
N ILE A 349 4.60 6.99 6.87
CA ILE A 349 3.53 6.71 5.90
C ILE A 349 2.29 6.18 6.63
N THR A 350 1.19 6.90 6.49
CA THR A 350 -0.10 6.59 7.12
C THR A 350 -0.84 5.44 6.43
N GLY A 351 -1.79 4.81 7.15
CA GLY A 351 -2.67 3.78 6.58
C GLY A 351 -3.43 4.23 5.33
N ALA A 352 -3.94 5.47 5.32
CA ALA A 352 -4.68 6.02 4.18
C ALA A 352 -3.78 6.16 2.93
N GLN A 353 -2.53 6.60 3.11
CA GLN A 353 -1.56 6.67 2.02
C GLN A 353 -1.22 5.28 1.46
N ILE A 354 -1.15 4.26 2.31
CA ILE A 354 -0.94 2.88 1.85
C ILE A 354 -2.12 2.37 1.04
N VAL A 355 -3.35 2.66 1.49
CA VAL A 355 -4.59 2.32 0.77
C VAL A 355 -4.63 3.02 -0.59
N GLN A 356 -4.33 4.32 -0.64
CA GLN A 356 -4.20 5.07 -1.90
C GLN A 356 -3.22 4.39 -2.85
N ALA A 357 -1.99 4.12 -2.39
CA ALA A 357 -0.91 3.59 -3.22
C ALA A 357 -1.12 2.15 -3.69
N ARG A 358 -1.81 1.30 -2.92
CA ARG A 358 -1.91 -0.14 -3.18
C ARG A 358 -3.28 -0.60 -3.65
N GLU A 359 -4.34 0.00 -3.13
CA GLU A 359 -5.71 -0.38 -3.49
C GLU A 359 -6.27 0.56 -4.55
N LEU A 360 -6.31 1.86 -4.27
CA LEU A 360 -7.00 2.82 -5.13
C LEU A 360 -6.28 3.03 -6.46
N GLU A 361 -4.94 3.11 -6.47
CA GLU A 361 -4.16 3.14 -7.71
C GLU A 361 -4.28 1.83 -8.51
N THR A 362 -4.29 0.66 -7.84
CA THR A 362 -4.48 -0.62 -8.54
C THR A 362 -5.89 -0.74 -9.12
N LEU A 363 -6.91 -0.28 -8.40
CA LEU A 363 -8.28 -0.16 -8.88
C LEU A 363 -8.32 0.76 -10.12
N HIS A 364 -7.74 1.95 -10.05
CA HIS A 364 -7.67 2.87 -11.18
C HIS A 364 -7.00 2.20 -12.40
N GLN A 365 -5.85 1.55 -12.21
CA GLN A 365 -5.14 0.81 -13.27
C GLN A 365 -5.97 -0.34 -13.87
N PHE A 366 -6.80 -1.01 -13.08
CA PHE A 366 -7.72 -2.06 -13.52
C PHE A 366 -8.86 -1.48 -14.37
N VAL A 367 -9.49 -0.40 -13.90
CA VAL A 367 -10.56 0.29 -14.65
C VAL A 367 -10.02 0.78 -16.00
N MET A 368 -8.77 1.25 -16.02
CA MET A 368 -8.01 1.68 -17.21
C MET A 368 -7.68 0.58 -18.24
N ARG A 369 -8.19 -0.64 -18.08
CA ARG A 369 -8.09 -1.73 -19.06
C ARG A 369 -9.25 -1.75 -20.07
N GLY A 370 -10.39 -1.18 -19.69
CA GLY A 370 -11.57 -1.09 -20.55
C GLY A 370 -11.51 0.04 -21.56
N VAL A 371 -12.68 0.41 -22.08
CA VAL A 371 -12.88 1.40 -23.14
C VAL A 371 -12.38 2.82 -22.80
N ILE A 372 -12.25 3.15 -21.52
CA ILE A 372 -11.69 4.43 -21.09
C ILE A 372 -10.19 4.56 -21.36
N ARG A 373 -9.50 3.46 -21.69
CA ARG A 373 -8.07 3.50 -22.02
C ARG A 373 -7.80 4.31 -23.28
N ASP A 374 -8.72 4.26 -24.23
CA ASP A 374 -8.67 5.06 -25.44
C ASP A 374 -8.92 6.54 -25.12
N TYR A 375 -7.99 7.40 -25.52
CA TYR A 375 -8.00 8.84 -25.26
C TYR A 375 -8.95 9.60 -26.19
N ASP A 376 -9.26 8.99 -27.34
CA ASP A 376 -10.07 9.58 -28.40
C ASP A 376 -11.53 9.13 -28.30
N SER A 377 -11.79 8.01 -27.62
CA SER A 377 -13.14 7.51 -27.34
C SER A 377 -13.91 8.43 -26.40
N THR A 378 -15.22 8.55 -26.65
CA THR A 378 -16.19 9.24 -25.78
C THR A 378 -17.07 8.26 -25.01
N GLU A 379 -16.86 6.96 -25.18
CA GLU A 379 -17.72 5.95 -24.59
C GLU A 379 -17.59 5.92 -23.07
N ILE A 380 -18.72 5.65 -22.41
CA ILE A 380 -18.83 5.54 -20.95
C ILE A 380 -18.57 4.10 -20.53
N GLN A 381 -17.80 3.93 -19.45
CA GLN A 381 -17.57 2.65 -18.79
C GLN A 381 -18.32 2.57 -17.47
N THR A 382 -19.05 1.48 -17.26
CA THR A 382 -19.68 1.17 -15.97
C THR A 382 -18.70 0.43 -15.07
N VAL A 383 -18.56 0.87 -13.82
CA VAL A 383 -17.65 0.28 -12.83
C VAL A 383 -18.45 -0.12 -11.61
N TYR A 384 -18.41 -1.40 -11.25
CA TYR A 384 -18.92 -1.88 -9.98
C TYR A 384 -17.76 -2.06 -9.01
N VAL A 385 -17.83 -1.41 -7.85
CA VAL A 385 -16.88 -1.58 -6.75
C VAL A 385 -17.62 -2.00 -5.49
N PHE A 386 -16.92 -2.49 -4.48
CA PHE A 386 -17.58 -2.91 -3.25
C PHE A 386 -17.91 -1.72 -2.35
N SER A 387 -16.91 -0.92 -1.98
CA SER A 387 -17.04 0.12 -0.95
C SER A 387 -17.23 1.53 -1.51
N GLU A 388 -17.81 2.40 -0.69
CA GLU A 388 -17.96 3.83 -0.99
C GLU A 388 -16.60 4.53 -1.19
N GLU A 389 -15.57 4.16 -0.41
CA GLU A 389 -14.20 4.70 -0.55
C GLU A 389 -13.63 4.43 -1.96
N GLN A 390 -13.74 3.18 -2.43
CA GLN A 390 -13.33 2.78 -3.78
C GLN A 390 -14.11 3.55 -4.87
N ALA A 391 -15.38 3.83 -4.62
CA ALA A 391 -16.22 4.53 -5.59
C ALA A 391 -15.84 6.02 -5.68
N LYS A 392 -15.66 6.65 -4.52
CA LYS A 392 -15.27 8.06 -4.39
C LYS A 392 -13.85 8.35 -4.87
N SER A 393 -12.97 7.34 -4.90
CA SER A 393 -11.65 7.50 -5.50
C SER A 393 -11.68 7.60 -7.04
N LEU A 394 -12.79 7.18 -7.67
CA LEU A 394 -12.95 7.19 -9.13
C LEU A 394 -13.80 8.37 -9.61
N VAL A 395 -14.90 8.68 -8.92
CA VAL A 395 -15.83 9.76 -9.28
C VAL A 395 -16.39 10.45 -8.02
N SER A 396 -16.86 11.69 -8.16
CA SER A 396 -17.40 12.47 -7.04
C SER A 396 -18.81 12.07 -6.60
N ASP A 397 -19.64 11.54 -7.51
CA ASP A 397 -21.05 11.20 -7.27
C ASP A 397 -21.37 9.76 -7.72
N PRO A 398 -20.89 8.74 -6.99
CA PRO A 398 -21.15 7.34 -7.34
C PRO A 398 -22.56 6.89 -6.92
N GLN A 399 -23.12 5.92 -7.64
CA GLN A 399 -24.44 5.35 -7.35
C GLN A 399 -24.38 4.25 -6.27
N TYR A 400 -25.13 4.41 -5.19
CA TYR A 400 -25.33 3.35 -4.20
C TYR A 400 -26.35 2.32 -4.67
N ILE A 401 -25.99 1.04 -4.61
CA ILE A 401 -26.88 -0.10 -4.82
C ILE A 401 -27.13 -0.73 -3.45
N ASP A 402 -28.32 -0.46 -2.91
CA ASP A 402 -28.72 -1.01 -1.62
C ASP A 402 -29.14 -2.48 -1.76
N LEU A 403 -28.33 -3.37 -1.19
CA LEU A 403 -28.61 -4.81 -1.08
C LEU A 403 -28.81 -5.25 0.38
N GLY A 404 -29.05 -4.30 1.30
CA GLY A 404 -29.16 -4.57 2.74
C GLY A 404 -27.84 -4.99 3.39
N LEU A 405 -26.68 -4.65 2.80
CA LEU A 405 -25.38 -5.05 3.34
C LEU A 405 -25.04 -4.29 4.64
N ASP A 406 -25.51 -3.05 4.75
CA ASP A 406 -25.18 -2.11 5.83
C ASP A 406 -26.25 -2.10 6.95
N ASP A 407 -27.31 -2.92 6.84
CA ASP A 407 -28.47 -2.91 7.76
C ASP A 407 -28.14 -3.40 9.19
N ASP A 408 -27.13 -4.26 9.30
CA ASP A 408 -26.66 -4.79 10.59
C ASP A 408 -25.57 -3.93 11.23
N GLU A 409 -25.11 -2.84 10.58
CA GLU A 409 -24.20 -1.92 11.25
C GLU A 409 -24.96 -1.24 12.39
N PRO A 410 -24.52 -1.35 13.65
CA PRO A 410 -25.14 -0.60 14.73
C PRO A 410 -25.10 0.87 14.32
N LYS A 411 -26.28 1.50 14.19
CA LYS A 411 -26.42 2.94 13.89
C LYS A 411 -25.32 3.66 14.64
N LYS A 412 -24.40 4.32 13.91
CA LYS A 412 -23.28 5.06 14.50
C LYS A 412 -23.84 5.91 15.64
N LEU A 413 -23.62 5.48 16.88
CA LEU A 413 -23.75 6.34 18.04
C LEU A 413 -22.80 7.49 17.74
N GLY A 414 -23.34 8.72 17.72
CA GLY A 414 -22.56 9.93 17.41
C GLY A 414 -21.21 9.91 18.11
N ALA A 415 -20.18 10.36 17.39
CA ALA A 415 -18.79 10.26 17.82
C ALA A 415 -18.62 10.57 19.32
N PRO A 416 -17.87 9.76 20.08
CA PRO A 416 -17.52 10.15 21.44
C PRO A 416 -16.73 11.46 21.35
N VAL A 417 -17.30 12.52 21.93
CA VAL A 417 -16.61 13.80 22.14
C VAL A 417 -15.25 13.48 22.75
N LYS A 418 -14.16 14.01 22.15
CA LYS A 418 -12.78 13.85 22.63
C LYS A 418 -12.78 13.83 24.16
N THR A 419 -12.44 12.70 24.76
CA THR A 419 -12.35 12.57 26.22
C THR A 419 -11.17 13.43 26.68
N VAL A 420 -11.46 14.68 27.05
CA VAL A 420 -10.51 15.55 27.71
C VAL A 420 -10.09 14.87 29.02
N THR A 421 -8.81 14.51 29.13
CA THR A 421 -8.27 13.87 30.33
C THR A 421 -8.29 14.85 31.51
N ILE A 422 -9.09 14.57 32.53
CA ILE A 422 -9.17 15.40 33.75
C ILE A 422 -7.96 15.09 34.65
N PRO A 423 -7.14 16.09 35.04
CA PRO A 423 -5.99 15.86 35.90
C PRO A 423 -6.35 15.23 37.26
N PRO A 424 -5.54 14.29 37.79
CA PRO A 424 -5.86 13.56 39.03
C PRO A 424 -6.12 14.46 40.26
N HIS A 425 -5.42 15.59 40.38
CA HIS A 425 -5.58 16.51 41.49
C HIS A 425 -6.96 17.20 41.50
N ILE A 426 -7.55 17.42 40.32
CA ILE A 426 -8.88 18.01 40.15
C ILE A 426 -9.97 16.99 40.49
N THR A 427 -9.79 15.74 40.05
CA THR A 427 -10.66 14.62 40.45
C THR A 427 -10.71 14.48 41.97
N LYS A 428 -9.56 14.62 42.65
CA LYS A 428 -9.49 14.61 44.12
C LYS A 428 -10.27 15.77 44.75
N ARG A 429 -10.12 17.01 44.24
CA ARG A 429 -10.91 18.18 44.71
C ARG A 429 -12.41 17.97 44.55
N LYS A 430 -12.85 17.41 43.41
CA LYS A 430 -14.25 17.08 43.15
C LYS A 430 -14.80 16.07 44.17
N CYS A 431 -14.06 15.00 44.45
CA CYS A 431 -14.47 14.01 45.44
C CYS A 431 -14.61 14.62 46.84
N VAL A 432 -13.68 15.50 47.24
CA VAL A 432 -13.75 16.21 48.53
C VAL A 432 -15.00 17.08 48.62
N PHE A 433 -15.32 17.84 47.57
CA PHE A 433 -16.53 18.67 47.51
C PHE A 433 -17.82 17.85 47.63
N ILE A 434 -17.94 16.76 46.86
CA ILE A 434 -19.12 15.89 46.88
C ILE A 434 -19.28 15.23 48.26
N ASN A 435 -18.19 14.73 48.85
CA ASN A 435 -18.23 14.11 50.17
C ASN A 435 -18.64 15.13 51.25
N LYS A 436 -18.09 16.35 51.19
CA LYS A 436 -18.48 17.41 52.12
C LYS A 436 -19.98 17.74 52.05
N CYS A 437 -20.53 17.89 50.84
CA CYS A 437 -21.97 18.13 50.67
C CYS A 437 -22.79 16.96 51.24
N LYS A 438 -22.34 15.72 51.01
CA LYS A 438 -22.99 14.52 51.53
C LYS A 438 -22.98 14.46 53.06
N ASP A 439 -21.86 14.81 53.69
CA ASP A 439 -21.70 14.83 55.15
C ASP A 439 -22.57 15.93 55.80
N GLU A 440 -22.84 17.01 55.06
CA GLU A 440 -23.72 18.12 55.47
C GLU A 440 -25.20 17.90 55.07
N GLY A 441 -25.55 16.76 54.46
CA GLY A 441 -26.91 16.45 54.02
C GLY A 441 -27.41 17.28 52.82
N ILE A 442 -26.49 17.91 52.08
CA ILE A 442 -26.77 18.80 50.95
C ILE A 442 -26.72 18.02 49.64
N GLU A 443 -27.80 18.07 48.86
CA GLU A 443 -27.83 17.53 47.49
C GLU A 443 -27.12 18.48 46.51
N VAL A 444 -26.16 17.95 45.75
CA VAL A 444 -25.37 18.75 44.80
C VAL A 444 -26.17 18.96 43.51
N THR A 445 -26.75 20.15 43.37
CA THR A 445 -27.50 20.54 42.16
C THR A 445 -26.58 20.98 41.00
N HIS A 446 -27.10 21.00 39.77
CA HIS A 446 -26.35 21.48 38.59
C HIS A 446 -25.80 22.91 38.73
N PRO A 447 -26.56 23.91 39.22
CA PRO A 447 -26.03 25.26 39.44
C PRO A 447 -24.89 25.28 40.47
N MET A 448 -25.04 24.55 41.58
CA MET A 448 -24.00 24.46 42.62
C MET A 448 -22.71 23.84 42.09
N PHE A 449 -22.81 22.80 41.26
CA PHE A 449 -21.63 22.17 40.66
C PHE A 449 -20.93 23.11 39.66
N LYS A 450 -21.68 23.85 38.83
CA LYS A 450 -21.11 24.85 37.92
C LYS A 450 -20.37 25.95 38.67
N GLU A 451 -20.98 26.49 39.73
CA GLU A 451 -20.35 27.53 40.54
C GLU A 451 -19.10 27.02 41.24
N TRP A 452 -19.11 25.77 41.71
CA TRP A 452 -17.93 25.13 42.28
C TRP A 452 -16.80 24.99 41.25
N VAL A 453 -17.08 24.53 40.03
CA VAL A 453 -16.07 24.43 38.95
C VAL A 453 -15.46 25.80 38.65
N ALA A 454 -16.30 26.83 38.50
CA ALA A 454 -15.84 28.19 38.23
C ALA A 454 -14.94 28.75 39.34
N LYS A 455 -15.21 28.43 40.61
CA LYS A 455 -14.44 28.94 41.76
C LYS A 455 -13.24 28.09 42.17
N LYS A 456 -13.22 26.79 41.86
CA LYS A 456 -12.24 25.81 42.42
C LYS A 456 -11.44 25.05 41.37
N CYS A 457 -11.71 25.31 40.09
CA CYS A 457 -10.98 24.74 38.95
C CYS A 457 -10.48 25.83 37.98
N GLU A 458 -10.34 27.08 38.43
CA GLU A 458 -9.80 28.21 37.64
C GLU A 458 -8.38 27.94 37.11
N ASP A 459 -7.64 27.03 37.76
CA ASP A 459 -6.31 26.57 37.39
C ASP A 459 -6.30 25.52 36.26
N THR A 460 -7.44 25.26 35.62
CA THR A 460 -7.59 24.30 34.51
C THR A 460 -8.13 24.94 33.25
N SER A 461 -7.87 24.31 32.09
CA SER A 461 -8.39 24.82 30.80
C SER A 461 -9.92 24.81 30.75
N ILE A 462 -10.49 25.73 29.96
CA ILE A 462 -11.95 25.83 29.74
C ILE A 462 -12.51 24.48 29.27
N GLU A 463 -11.80 23.77 28.39
CA GLU A 463 -12.18 22.44 27.90
C GLU A 463 -12.30 21.38 29.02
N VAL A 464 -11.40 21.42 30.04
CA VAL A 464 -11.47 20.53 31.20
C VAL A 464 -12.66 20.89 32.09
N GLN A 465 -12.91 22.18 32.31
CA GLN A 465 -14.04 22.67 33.10
C GLN A 465 -15.39 22.28 32.45
N GLU A 466 -15.52 22.50 31.14
CA GLU A 466 -16.71 22.13 30.36
C GLU A 466 -16.96 20.62 30.35
N SER A 467 -15.89 19.83 30.14
CA SER A 467 -15.96 18.36 30.20
C SER A 467 -16.40 17.87 31.59
N MET A 468 -15.92 18.49 32.67
CA MET A 468 -16.33 18.15 34.03
C MET A 468 -17.81 18.43 34.29
N ILE A 469 -18.31 19.58 33.83
CA ILE A 469 -19.72 19.96 33.94
C ILE A 469 -20.59 19.00 33.12
N ALA A 470 -20.23 18.74 31.87
CA ALA A 470 -20.96 17.83 30.99
C ALA A 470 -21.02 16.40 31.56
N ASN A 471 -19.90 15.89 32.10
CA ASN A 471 -19.85 14.57 32.74
C ASN A 471 -20.69 14.49 34.02
N PHE A 472 -20.76 15.57 34.80
CA PHE A 472 -21.62 15.62 35.99
C PHE A 472 -23.11 15.62 35.58
N MET A 473 -23.49 16.44 34.60
CA MET A 473 -24.86 16.45 34.07
C MET A 473 -25.27 15.11 33.48
N LYS A 474 -24.39 14.43 32.76
CA LYS A 474 -24.67 13.10 32.19
C LYS A 474 -24.90 12.03 33.26
N LYS A 475 -24.24 12.15 34.41
CA LYS A 475 -24.31 11.16 35.51
C LYS A 475 -25.47 11.43 36.47
N HIS A 476 -25.95 12.67 36.55
CA HIS A 476 -26.99 13.10 37.48
C HIS A 476 -28.26 13.64 36.79
N GLY A 477 -28.34 13.55 35.46
CA GLY A 477 -29.54 13.85 34.69
C GLY A 477 -30.44 12.64 34.52
N ASN A 478 -31.68 12.74 34.99
CA ASN A 478 -32.82 12.03 34.38
C ASN A 478 -33.40 12.94 33.28
N PRO A 479 -34.03 12.38 32.22
CA PRO A 479 -34.50 13.16 31.09
C PRO A 479 -35.71 13.99 31.51
N GLY A 480 -35.58 15.30 31.39
CA GLY A 480 -36.70 16.24 31.32
C GLY A 480 -36.73 16.83 29.94
#